data_AF-A0A4Y8SF22-F1
#
_entry.id   AF-A0A4Y8SF22-F1
#
_cell.length_a   1.000
_cell.length_b   1.000
_cell.length_c   1.000
_cell.angle_alpha   90.00
_cell.angle_beta   90.00
_cell.angle_gamma   90.00
#
_symmetry.space_group_name_H-M   'P 1'
#
loop_
_entity.id
_entity.type
_entity.pdbx_description
1 polymer ?
#
loop_
_entity_poly.entity_id
_entity_poly.type
_entity_poly.pdbx_seq_one_letter_code
_entity_poly.pdbx_strand_id
1 'polypeptide(L)'
;MEEKDLLAEISSIRNIMDRSTKFISLSGLSGIMAGIYALLGAGAAYRLLYTENDSATRVGYDELLEGQLVLLAIAVLIFSVATGLLLTVRKAGKKGQSVWNQSSQSLLLNGAVPLVAGGIFCVIMLLRGYYVVIGPCTLIFYGLALIAASKYTFGDVKWLGLLDVGLGLLAAIFPGYGLFFWAFGFGVLHILYGTIMHFKYDR
;
A
#
# COMPACT_ATOMS: atom_id res chain seq x y z
N MET A 1 12.86 -7.34 48.73
CA MET A 1 12.34 -6.71 47.50
C MET A 1 11.04 -6.03 47.87
N GLU A 2 10.96 -4.71 47.66
CA GLU A 2 9.74 -3.95 47.93
C GLU A 2 8.65 -4.34 46.93
N GLU A 3 7.40 -4.36 47.38
CA GLU A 3 6.21 -4.71 46.56
C GLU A 3 6.09 -3.85 45.29
N LYS A 4 6.63 -2.62 45.32
CA LYS A 4 6.75 -1.72 44.16
C LYS A 4 7.65 -2.26 43.06
N ASP A 5 8.76 -2.93 43.40
CA ASP A 5 9.68 -3.49 42.41
C ASP A 5 9.05 -4.68 41.67
N LEU A 6 8.27 -5.50 42.39
CA LEU A 6 7.52 -6.61 41.80
C LEU A 6 6.45 -6.13 40.81
N LEU A 7 5.71 -5.06 41.15
CA LEU A 7 4.73 -4.46 40.24
C LEU A 7 5.41 -3.83 39.02
N ALA A 8 6.56 -3.18 39.20
CA ALA A 8 7.36 -2.63 38.12
C ALA A 8 7.88 -3.75 37.19
N GLU A 9 8.40 -4.85 37.73
CA GLU A 9 8.85 -6.01 36.97
C GLU A 9 7.71 -6.66 36.20
N ILE A 10 6.54 -6.90 36.81
CA ILE A 10 5.37 -7.44 36.12
C ILE A 10 4.91 -6.50 35.00
N SER A 11 4.95 -5.18 35.23
CA SER A 11 4.66 -4.21 34.16
C SER A 11 5.70 -4.30 33.03
N SER A 12 6.97 -4.53 33.36
CA SER A 12 8.05 -4.67 32.38
C SER A 12 7.91 -5.96 31.57
N ILE A 13 7.57 -7.07 32.22
CA ILE A 13 7.32 -8.37 31.60
C ILE A 13 6.09 -8.28 30.71
N ARG A 14 5.02 -7.61 31.17
CA ARG A 14 3.83 -7.34 30.35
C ARG A 14 4.17 -6.46 29.14
N ASN A 15 4.99 -5.43 29.31
CA ASN A 15 5.45 -4.58 28.21
C ASN A 15 6.35 -5.34 27.22
N ILE A 16 7.21 -6.25 27.71
CA ILE A 16 8.01 -7.15 26.89
C ILE A 16 7.10 -8.13 26.14
N MET A 17 6.08 -8.70 26.79
CA MET A 17 5.08 -9.58 26.17
C MET A 17 4.23 -8.85 25.13
N ASP A 18 3.72 -7.66 25.42
CA ASP A 18 3.00 -6.82 24.47
C ASP A 18 3.89 -6.42 23.29
N ARG A 19 5.21 -6.29 23.54
CA ARG A 19 6.20 -6.10 22.49
C ARG A 19 6.56 -7.38 21.72
N SER A 20 6.27 -8.57 22.24
CA SER A 20 6.52 -9.85 21.58
C SER A 20 5.28 -10.43 20.89
N THR A 21 4.07 -9.99 21.27
CA THR A 21 2.79 -10.37 20.63
C THR A 21 2.35 -9.40 19.53
N LYS A 22 3.30 -8.62 18.98
CA LYS A 22 3.14 -7.59 17.93
C LYS A 22 2.71 -8.16 16.57
N PHE A 23 1.49 -8.68 16.45
CA PHE A 23 0.92 -9.03 15.17
C PHE A 23 -0.41 -8.33 15.00
N ILE A 24 -0.38 -7.24 14.23
CA ILE A 24 -1.62 -6.79 13.59
C ILE A 24 -2.00 -7.89 12.62
N SER A 25 -3.10 -8.55 12.91
CA SER A 25 -3.72 -9.51 12.03
C SER A 25 -4.39 -8.76 10.86
N LEU A 26 -3.62 -8.17 9.93
CA LEU A 26 -4.15 -7.66 8.65
C LEU A 26 -4.98 -8.76 7.99
N SER A 27 -6.07 -8.40 7.31
CA SER A 27 -6.86 -9.39 6.57
C SER A 27 -6.18 -9.72 5.25
N GLY A 28 -5.98 -11.00 4.91
CA GLY A 28 -5.48 -11.36 3.58
C GLY A 28 -6.41 -10.89 2.46
N LEU A 29 -7.72 -10.87 2.74
CA LEU A 29 -8.75 -10.41 1.81
C LEU A 29 -8.59 -8.92 1.45
N SER A 30 -8.00 -8.09 2.31
CA SER A 30 -7.73 -6.69 1.95
C SER A 30 -6.69 -6.57 0.83
N GLY A 31 -5.66 -7.42 0.83
CA GLY A 31 -4.66 -7.44 -0.23
C GLY A 31 -5.25 -7.87 -1.57
N ILE A 32 -6.14 -8.87 -1.56
CA ILE A 32 -6.85 -9.34 -2.75
C ILE A 32 -7.72 -8.22 -3.34
N MET A 33 -8.51 -7.55 -2.50
CA MET A 33 -9.38 -6.45 -2.96
C MET A 33 -8.57 -5.27 -3.50
N ALA A 34 -7.50 -4.86 -2.81
CA ALA A 34 -6.60 -3.81 -3.30
C ALA A 34 -6.03 -4.15 -4.68
N GLY A 35 -5.61 -5.40 -4.90
CA GLY A 35 -5.09 -5.82 -6.19
C GLY A 35 -6.14 -5.90 -7.29
N ILE A 36 -7.38 -6.30 -6.98
CA ILE A 36 -8.50 -6.23 -7.94
C ILE A 36 -8.77 -4.78 -8.36
N TYR A 37 -8.83 -3.85 -7.39
CA TYR A 37 -9.04 -2.44 -7.69
C TYR A 37 -7.90 -1.85 -8.52
N ALA A 38 -6.66 -2.22 -8.22
CA ALA A 38 -5.51 -1.81 -9.02
C ALA A 38 -5.59 -2.34 -10.46
N LEU A 39 -5.94 -3.60 -10.68
CA LEU A 39 -6.08 -4.14 -12.05
C LEU A 39 -7.21 -3.49 -12.83
N LEU A 40 -8.36 -3.24 -12.19
CA LEU A 40 -9.47 -2.53 -12.82
C LEU A 40 -9.09 -1.08 -13.14
N GLY A 41 -8.42 -0.40 -12.22
CA GLY A 41 -7.88 0.94 -12.43
C GLY A 41 -6.86 0.99 -13.55
N ALA A 42 -5.93 0.04 -13.61
CA ALA A 42 -4.95 -0.05 -14.69
C ALA A 42 -5.63 -0.30 -16.05
N GLY A 43 -6.66 -1.15 -16.10
CA GLY A 43 -7.43 -1.40 -17.31
C GLY A 43 -8.19 -0.16 -17.79
N ALA A 44 -8.79 0.61 -16.88
CA ALA A 44 -9.43 1.88 -17.22
C ALA A 44 -8.41 2.92 -17.69
N ALA A 45 -7.28 3.07 -16.99
CA ALA A 45 -6.19 3.94 -17.40
C ALA A 45 -5.62 3.57 -18.77
N TYR A 46 -5.51 2.27 -19.09
CA TYR A 46 -5.07 1.81 -20.39
C TYR A 46 -6.02 2.24 -21.51
N ARG A 47 -7.35 2.16 -21.29
CA ARG A 47 -8.33 2.63 -22.29
C ARG A 47 -8.22 4.13 -22.53
N LEU A 48 -8.11 4.92 -21.46
CA LEU A 48 -7.94 6.37 -21.54
C LEU A 48 -6.65 6.74 -22.29
N LEU A 49 -5.55 6.03 -22.03
CA LEU A 49 -4.24 6.33 -22.65
C LEU A 49 -4.11 5.83 -24.09
N TYR A 50 -4.66 4.66 -24.43
CA TYR A 50 -4.35 3.95 -25.68
C TYR A 50 -5.53 3.75 -26.63
N THR A 51 -6.79 3.88 -26.16
CA THR A 51 -7.98 3.59 -26.97
C THR A 51 -8.73 4.86 -27.38
N GLU A 52 -8.75 5.90 -26.55
CA GLU A 52 -9.50 7.13 -26.83
C GLU A 52 -8.66 8.20 -27.59
N ASN A 53 -7.38 7.94 -27.83
CA ASN A 53 -6.40 8.89 -28.40
C ASN A 53 -6.35 8.96 -29.96
N ASP A 54 -7.36 8.44 -30.68
CA ASP A 54 -7.32 8.31 -32.15
C ASP A 54 -7.86 9.53 -32.94
N SER A 55 -8.09 10.71 -32.34
CA SER A 55 -8.55 11.87 -33.15
C SER A 55 -8.20 13.28 -32.62
N ALA A 56 -7.27 13.91 -33.35
CA ALA A 56 -7.33 15.29 -33.86
C ALA A 56 -7.47 16.52 -32.94
N THR A 57 -7.43 16.43 -31.61
CA THR A 57 -7.62 17.65 -30.76
C THR A 57 -6.61 17.78 -29.62
N ARG A 58 -5.41 18.31 -29.94
CA ARG A 58 -4.21 18.26 -29.07
C ARG A 58 -4.00 19.42 -28.08
N VAL A 59 -4.91 20.41 -27.96
CA VAL A 59 -4.61 21.63 -27.16
C VAL A 59 -5.55 21.83 -25.95
N GLY A 60 -6.34 20.82 -25.58
CA GLY A 60 -7.14 20.84 -24.34
C GLY A 60 -7.50 19.45 -23.80
N TYR A 61 -7.07 18.39 -24.51
CA TYR A 61 -7.35 17.01 -24.15
C TYR A 61 -6.36 16.48 -23.09
N ASP A 62 -5.13 17.01 -23.05
CA ASP A 62 -4.09 16.57 -22.11
C ASP A 62 -4.43 16.91 -20.64
N GLU A 63 -4.96 18.11 -20.36
CA GLU A 63 -5.35 18.49 -18.99
C GLU A 63 -6.58 17.69 -18.49
N LEU A 64 -7.54 17.43 -19.38
CA LEU A 64 -8.73 16.65 -19.04
C LEU A 64 -8.39 15.18 -18.80
N LEU A 65 -7.50 14.62 -19.64
CA LEU A 65 -6.96 13.26 -19.48
C LEU A 65 -6.15 13.13 -18.19
N GLU A 66 -5.30 14.10 -17.86
CA GLU A 66 -4.56 14.13 -16.59
C GLU A 66 -5.53 14.12 -15.40
N GLY A 67 -6.55 14.99 -15.43
CA GLY A 67 -7.57 15.04 -14.39
C GLY A 67 -8.31 13.72 -14.20
N GLN A 68 -8.65 13.03 -15.30
CA GLN A 68 -9.30 11.71 -15.26
C GLN A 68 -8.38 10.63 -14.66
N LEU A 69 -7.09 10.60 -15.03
CA LEU A 69 -6.13 9.64 -14.50
C LEU A 69 -5.86 9.87 -13.01
N VAL A 70 -5.74 11.14 -12.59
CA VAL A 70 -5.59 11.51 -11.18
C VAL A 70 -6.83 11.12 -10.39
N LEU A 71 -8.03 11.41 -10.90
CA LEU A 71 -9.29 11.02 -10.26
C LEU A 71 -9.40 9.50 -10.12
N LEU A 72 -9.02 8.75 -11.15
CA LEU A 72 -9.01 7.29 -11.14
C LEU A 72 -8.01 6.75 -10.11
N ALA A 73 -6.79 7.30 -10.03
CA ALA A 73 -5.80 6.92 -9.04
C ALA A 73 -6.29 7.18 -7.60
N ILE A 74 -6.92 8.34 -7.36
CA ILE A 74 -7.54 8.69 -6.08
C ILE A 74 -8.68 7.72 -5.75
N ALA A 75 -9.54 7.39 -6.72
CA ALA A 75 -10.64 6.45 -6.51
C ALA A 75 -10.10 5.06 -6.12
N VAL A 76 -9.12 4.52 -6.85
CA VAL A 76 -8.49 3.23 -6.54
C VAL A 76 -7.86 3.25 -5.15
N LEU A 77 -7.17 4.34 -4.77
CA LEU A 77 -6.58 4.50 -3.45
C LEU A 77 -7.66 4.50 -2.35
N ILE A 78 -8.72 5.29 -2.51
CA ILE A 78 -9.82 5.39 -1.53
C ILE A 78 -10.49 4.03 -1.35
N PHE A 79 -10.85 3.35 -2.44
CA PHE A 79 -11.49 2.02 -2.37
C PHE A 79 -10.58 0.99 -1.71
N SER A 80 -9.29 0.98 -2.05
CA SER A 80 -8.31 0.05 -1.47
C SER A 80 -8.10 0.28 0.03
N VAL A 81 -7.94 1.54 0.45
CA VAL A 81 -7.75 1.89 1.87
C VAL A 81 -9.03 1.64 2.67
N ALA A 82 -10.19 2.09 2.16
CA ALA A 82 -11.46 1.93 2.86
C ALA A 82 -11.80 0.44 3.07
N THR A 83 -11.69 -0.38 2.03
CA THR A 83 -11.92 -1.83 2.17
C THR A 83 -10.89 -2.50 3.05
N GLY A 84 -9.61 -2.11 2.96
CA GLY A 84 -8.56 -2.65 3.81
C GLY A 84 -8.78 -2.37 5.28
N LEU A 85 -9.18 -1.15 5.64
CA LEU A 85 -9.54 -0.79 7.00
C LEU A 85 -10.79 -1.54 7.47
N LEU A 86 -11.87 -1.56 6.67
CA LEU A 86 -13.11 -2.24 7.03
C LEU A 86 -12.91 -3.74 7.29
N LEU A 87 -12.18 -4.44 6.42
CA LEU A 87 -11.92 -5.88 6.57
C LEU A 87 -11.00 -6.16 7.76
N THR A 88 -9.98 -5.32 7.98
CA THR A 88 -9.08 -5.45 9.13
C THR A 88 -9.82 -5.21 10.44
N VAL A 89 -10.69 -4.21 10.51
CA VAL A 89 -11.52 -3.92 11.69
C VAL A 89 -12.48 -5.06 11.98
N ARG A 90 -13.18 -5.58 10.95
CA ARG A 90 -14.07 -6.74 11.11
C ARG A 90 -13.33 -7.98 11.60
N LYS A 91 -12.12 -8.23 11.09
CA LYS A 91 -11.30 -9.37 11.49
C LYS A 91 -10.82 -9.25 12.94
N ALA A 92 -10.37 -8.08 13.35
CA ALA A 92 -9.95 -7.82 14.72
C ALA A 92 -11.11 -7.97 15.72
N GLY A 93 -12.29 -7.45 15.36
CA GLY A 93 -13.51 -7.62 16.17
C GLY A 93 -13.90 -9.09 16.35
N LYS A 94 -13.82 -9.92 15.29
CA LYS A 94 -14.06 -11.38 15.39
C LYS A 94 -13.06 -12.10 16.31
N LYS A 95 -11.83 -11.59 16.43
CA LYS A 95 -10.79 -12.15 17.30
C LYS A 95 -10.74 -11.49 18.70
N GLY A 96 -11.67 -10.59 19.02
CA GLY A 96 -11.69 -9.85 20.29
C GLY A 96 -10.48 -8.93 20.50
N GLN A 97 -9.79 -8.54 19.43
CA GLN A 97 -8.58 -7.72 19.48
C GLN A 97 -8.88 -6.26 19.11
N SER A 98 -8.24 -5.30 19.79
CA SER A 98 -8.27 -3.91 19.38
C SER A 98 -7.41 -3.69 18.14
N VAL A 99 -7.99 -3.07 17.10
CA VAL A 99 -7.28 -2.61 15.90
C VAL A 99 -6.34 -1.45 16.24
N TRP A 100 -6.66 -0.69 17.28
CA TRP A 100 -5.90 0.49 17.69
C TRP A 100 -5.04 0.15 18.89
N ASN A 101 -3.80 -0.25 18.63
CA ASN A 101 -2.79 -0.56 19.65
C ASN A 101 -1.45 0.09 19.27
N GLN A 102 -0.45 -0.04 20.15
CA GLN A 102 0.88 0.56 19.95
C GLN A 102 1.58 0.05 18.68
N SER A 103 1.34 -1.21 18.28
CA SER A 103 1.85 -1.78 17.03
C SER A 103 1.18 -1.15 15.81
N SER A 104 -0.14 -0.93 15.85
CA SER A 104 -0.90 -0.25 14.79
C SER A 104 -0.49 1.19 14.59
N GLN A 105 -0.29 1.92 15.68
CA GLN A 105 0.23 3.28 15.62
C GLN A 105 1.64 3.31 15.03
N SER A 106 2.50 2.39 15.47
CA SER A 106 3.88 2.30 14.95
C SER A 106 3.91 1.91 13.47
N LEU A 107 3.04 0.97 13.04
CA LEU A 107 2.89 0.58 11.64
C LEU A 107 2.49 1.78 10.78
N LEU A 108 1.46 2.52 11.22
CA LEU A 108 0.97 3.69 10.50
C LEU A 108 2.01 4.80 10.45
N LEU A 109 2.65 5.13 11.56
CA LEU A 109 3.66 6.18 11.61
C LEU A 109 4.87 5.86 10.73
N ASN A 110 5.42 4.65 10.84
CA ASN A 110 6.61 4.27 10.07
C ASN A 110 6.30 4.08 8.58
N GLY A 111 5.11 3.57 8.23
CA GLY A 111 4.68 3.48 6.83
C GLY A 111 4.27 4.83 6.23
N ALA A 112 3.69 5.73 7.04
CA ALA A 112 3.22 7.03 6.56
C ALA A 112 4.36 7.94 6.11
N VAL A 113 5.53 7.91 6.75
CA VAL A 113 6.67 8.76 6.38
C VAL A 113 7.05 8.59 4.88
N PRO A 114 7.42 7.40 4.39
CA PRO A 114 7.73 7.20 2.97
C PRO A 114 6.50 7.35 2.06
N LEU A 115 5.30 6.98 2.51
CA LEU A 115 4.08 7.09 1.70
C LEU A 115 3.69 8.55 1.44
N VAL A 116 3.71 9.39 2.47
CA VAL A 116 3.38 10.82 2.38
C VAL A 116 4.47 11.55 1.62
N ALA A 117 5.75 11.30 1.92
CA ALA A 117 6.86 11.89 1.19
C ALA A 117 6.80 11.54 -0.30
N GLY A 118 6.57 10.26 -0.62
CA GLY A 118 6.41 9.78 -1.98
C GLY A 118 5.19 10.34 -2.71
N GLY A 119 4.06 10.44 -2.03
CA GLY A 119 2.84 11.04 -2.58
C GLY A 119 3.03 12.51 -2.91
N ILE A 120 3.60 13.30 -1.99
CA ILE A 120 3.97 14.70 -2.23
C ILE A 120 4.95 14.80 -3.40
N PHE A 121 5.96 13.93 -3.44
CA PHE A 121 6.93 13.90 -4.55
C PHE A 121 6.25 13.61 -5.89
N CYS A 122 5.33 12.65 -5.96
CA CYS A 122 4.57 12.35 -7.17
C CYS A 122 3.72 13.53 -7.63
N VAL A 123 3.06 14.24 -6.70
CA VAL A 123 2.29 15.46 -7.02
C VAL A 123 3.20 16.57 -7.55
N ILE A 124 4.38 16.77 -6.95
CA ILE A 124 5.36 17.75 -7.46
C ILE A 124 5.81 17.38 -8.87
N MET A 125 6.09 16.10 -9.14
CA MET A 125 6.50 15.63 -10.47
C MET A 125 5.39 15.80 -11.51
N LEU A 126 4.13 15.51 -11.13
CA LEU A 126 2.94 15.77 -11.94
C LEU A 126 2.85 17.25 -12.34
N LEU A 127 2.89 18.15 -11.36
CA LEU A 127 2.81 19.60 -11.59
C LEU A 127 3.98 20.16 -12.42
N ARG A 128 5.09 19.41 -12.50
CA ARG A 128 6.26 19.75 -13.32
C ARG A 128 6.23 19.08 -14.71
N GLY A 129 5.22 18.29 -15.02
CA GLY A 129 5.06 17.59 -16.29
C GLY A 129 5.87 16.29 -16.42
N TYR A 130 6.44 15.75 -15.34
CA TYR A 130 7.23 14.52 -15.36
C TYR A 130 6.33 13.28 -15.15
N TYR A 131 5.45 12.98 -16.10
CA TYR A 131 4.48 11.89 -15.98
C TYR A 131 5.10 10.48 -15.93
N VAL A 132 6.21 10.29 -16.65
CA VAL A 132 6.87 8.98 -16.80
C VAL A 132 7.37 8.44 -15.46
N VAL A 133 7.70 9.32 -14.50
CA VAL A 133 8.26 8.88 -13.21
C VAL A 133 7.20 8.51 -12.17
N ILE A 134 5.91 8.76 -12.42
CA ILE A 134 4.84 8.53 -11.43
C ILE A 134 4.69 7.04 -11.12
N GLY A 135 4.61 6.20 -12.16
CA GLY A 135 4.55 4.74 -12.02
C GLY A 135 5.68 4.16 -11.15
N PRO A 136 6.96 4.41 -11.50
CA PRO A 136 8.07 3.92 -10.68
C PRO A 136 8.11 4.57 -9.28
N CYS A 137 7.82 5.86 -9.14
CA CYS A 137 7.83 6.52 -7.83
C CYS A 137 6.78 5.93 -6.89
N THR A 138 5.55 5.75 -7.36
CA THR A 138 4.48 5.16 -6.53
C THR A 138 4.84 3.75 -6.07
N LEU A 139 5.39 2.90 -6.94
CA LEU A 139 5.88 1.56 -6.58
C LEU A 139 7.02 1.60 -5.54
N ILE A 140 8.05 2.44 -5.76
CA ILE A 140 9.21 2.53 -4.86
C ILE A 140 8.79 3.05 -3.48
N PHE A 141 8.09 4.17 -3.42
CA PHE A 141 7.72 4.77 -2.13
C PHE A 141 6.70 3.92 -1.36
N TYR A 142 5.78 3.26 -2.07
CA TYR A 142 4.90 2.28 -1.45
C TYR A 142 5.67 1.06 -0.92
N GLY A 143 6.60 0.50 -1.70
CA GLY A 143 7.42 -0.62 -1.27
C GLY A 143 8.29 -0.27 -0.06
N LEU A 144 8.85 0.95 -0.02
CA LEU A 144 9.55 1.48 1.16
C LEU A 144 8.61 1.64 2.37
N ALA A 145 7.37 2.08 2.16
CA ALA A 145 6.35 2.13 3.21
C ALA A 145 6.05 0.75 3.78
N LEU A 146 5.92 -0.27 2.93
CA LEU A 146 5.74 -1.66 3.37
C LEU A 146 6.96 -2.18 4.14
N ILE A 147 8.17 -1.92 3.68
CA ILE A 147 9.40 -2.34 4.37
C ILE A 147 9.48 -1.67 5.75
N ALA A 148 9.19 -0.38 5.86
CA ALA A 148 9.18 0.35 7.13
C ALA A 148 8.09 -0.16 8.09
N ALA A 149 6.89 -0.42 7.55
CA ALA A 149 5.75 -0.97 8.29
C ALA A 149 5.96 -2.43 8.72
N SER A 150 6.72 -3.23 7.96
CA SER A 150 6.87 -4.68 8.13
C SER A 150 7.38 -5.11 9.52
N LYS A 151 8.08 -4.22 10.24
CA LYS A 151 8.55 -4.46 11.62
C LYS A 151 7.42 -4.60 12.64
N TYR A 152 6.21 -4.17 12.29
CA TYR A 152 5.03 -4.07 13.17
C TYR A 152 3.85 -4.93 12.70
N THR A 153 4.08 -5.79 11.70
CA THR A 153 3.10 -6.70 11.09
C THR A 153 3.79 -8.01 10.68
N PHE A 154 3.12 -8.86 9.93
CA PHE A 154 3.70 -10.10 9.42
C PHE A 154 4.96 -9.82 8.59
N GLY A 155 6.02 -10.58 8.87
CA GLY A 155 7.30 -10.45 8.15
C GLY A 155 7.16 -10.65 6.64
N ASP A 156 6.13 -11.35 6.19
CA ASP A 156 5.80 -11.56 4.78
C ASP A 156 5.54 -10.22 4.03
N VAL A 157 5.07 -9.17 4.73
CA VAL A 157 4.89 -7.81 4.15
C VAL A 157 6.20 -7.22 3.65
N LYS A 158 7.33 -7.54 4.31
CA LYS A 158 8.65 -7.05 3.91
C LYS A 158 9.01 -7.52 2.50
N TRP A 159 8.67 -8.76 2.16
CA TRP A 159 8.97 -9.32 0.84
C TRP A 159 8.15 -8.67 -0.26
N LEU A 160 6.86 -8.40 -0.01
CA LEU A 160 6.03 -7.62 -0.94
C LEU A 160 6.66 -6.24 -1.19
N GLY A 161 7.05 -5.54 -0.13
CA GLY A 161 7.69 -4.22 -0.27
C GLY A 161 9.01 -4.25 -1.03
N LEU A 162 9.83 -5.28 -0.84
CA LEU A 162 11.08 -5.45 -1.62
C LEU A 162 10.81 -5.72 -3.09
N LEU A 163 9.78 -6.51 -3.41
CA LEU A 163 9.37 -6.76 -4.79
C LEU A 163 8.84 -5.50 -5.46
N ASP A 164 8.02 -4.70 -4.77
CA ASP A 164 7.52 -3.42 -5.30
C ASP A 164 8.64 -2.40 -5.53
N VAL A 165 9.63 -2.31 -4.62
CA VAL A 165 10.83 -1.48 -4.86
C VAL A 165 11.59 -1.98 -6.09
N GLY A 166 11.82 -3.28 -6.21
CA GLY A 166 12.50 -3.87 -7.37
C GLY A 166 11.76 -3.58 -8.68
N LEU A 167 10.44 -3.76 -8.70
CA LEU A 167 9.60 -3.45 -9.86
C LEU A 167 9.59 -1.96 -10.19
N GLY A 168 9.54 -1.09 -9.18
CA GLY A 168 9.60 0.35 -9.38
C GLY A 168 10.94 0.80 -9.96
N LEU A 169 12.05 0.20 -9.53
CA LEU A 169 13.37 0.46 -10.13
C LEU A 169 13.43 -0.04 -11.58
N LEU A 170 12.87 -1.23 -11.88
CA LEU A 170 12.77 -1.73 -13.25
C LEU A 170 11.89 -0.81 -14.12
N ALA A 171 10.76 -0.34 -13.59
CA ALA A 171 9.89 0.60 -14.28
C ALA A 171 10.57 1.93 -14.58
N ALA A 172 11.52 2.37 -13.74
CA ALA A 172 12.32 3.57 -13.98
C ALA A 172 13.35 3.37 -15.11
N ILE A 173 13.88 2.15 -15.28
CA ILE A 173 14.81 1.80 -16.37
C ILE A 173 14.07 1.72 -17.71
N PHE A 174 12.82 1.24 -17.71
CA PHE A 174 12.00 1.03 -18.91
C PHE A 174 10.85 2.04 -18.99
N PRO A 175 11.12 3.31 -19.35
CA PRO A 175 10.08 4.33 -19.49
C PRO A 175 9.03 3.92 -20.54
N GLY A 176 7.77 4.27 -20.30
CA GLY A 176 6.62 3.86 -21.14
C GLY A 176 5.91 2.60 -20.65
N TYR A 177 6.61 1.69 -19.96
CA TYR A 177 5.99 0.48 -19.37
C TYR A 177 5.46 0.69 -17.94
N GLY A 178 5.48 1.93 -17.44
CA GLY A 178 5.11 2.26 -16.06
C GLY A 178 3.75 1.70 -15.63
N LEU A 179 2.73 1.78 -16.48
CA LEU A 179 1.40 1.24 -16.20
C LEU A 179 1.39 -0.29 -16.04
N PHE A 180 2.18 -1.00 -16.85
CA PHE A 180 2.28 -2.47 -16.78
C PHE A 180 2.99 -2.92 -15.49
N PHE A 181 4.11 -2.29 -15.16
CA PHE A 181 4.80 -2.57 -13.88
C PHE A 181 3.92 -2.20 -12.69
N TRP A 182 3.18 -1.09 -12.78
CA TRP A 182 2.25 -0.65 -11.74
C TRP A 182 1.11 -1.66 -11.55
N ALA A 183 0.50 -2.14 -12.63
CA ALA A 183 -0.54 -3.17 -12.59
C ALA A 183 0.00 -4.51 -12.04
N PHE A 184 1.25 -4.84 -12.35
CA PHE A 184 1.89 -6.05 -11.83
C PHE A 184 2.17 -5.95 -10.32
N GLY A 185 2.77 -4.85 -9.86
CA GLY A 185 3.04 -4.62 -8.44
C GLY A 185 1.76 -4.45 -7.61
N PHE A 186 0.99 -3.40 -7.88
CA PHE A 186 -0.22 -3.11 -7.10
C PHE A 186 -1.37 -4.08 -7.36
N GLY A 187 -1.40 -4.76 -8.50
CA GLY A 187 -2.42 -5.75 -8.84
C GLY A 187 -2.01 -7.17 -8.52
N VAL A 188 -1.17 -7.75 -9.38
CA VAL A 188 -0.82 -9.18 -9.33
C VAL A 188 -0.13 -9.56 -8.02
N LEU A 189 0.91 -8.83 -7.61
CA LEU A 189 1.62 -9.15 -6.37
C LEU A 189 0.74 -9.00 -5.14
N HIS A 190 -0.15 -8.01 -5.10
CA HIS A 190 -1.08 -7.81 -3.99
C HIS A 190 -2.13 -8.91 -3.89
N ILE A 191 -2.64 -9.42 -5.02
CA ILE A 191 -3.53 -10.58 -5.04
C ILE A 191 -2.80 -11.82 -4.54
N LEU A 192 -1.58 -12.08 -5.05
CA LEU A 192 -0.78 -13.23 -4.65
C LEU A 192 -0.47 -13.18 -3.15
N TYR A 193 0.03 -12.04 -2.67
CA TYR A 193 0.33 -11.80 -1.26
C TYR A 193 -0.93 -11.94 -0.39
N GLY A 194 -2.04 -11.30 -0.77
CA GLY A 194 -3.30 -11.37 -0.05
C GLY A 194 -3.85 -12.79 0.05
N THR A 195 -3.69 -13.58 -1.01
CA THR A 195 -4.05 -15.00 -1.05
C THR A 195 -3.19 -15.81 -0.09
N ILE A 196 -1.86 -15.64 -0.12
CA ILE A 196 -0.94 -16.31 0.82
C ILE A 196 -1.30 -15.96 2.26
N MET A 197 -1.52 -14.68 2.55
CA MET A 197 -1.93 -14.19 3.87
C MET A 197 -3.26 -14.84 4.32
N HIS A 198 -4.23 -14.93 3.41
CA HIS A 198 -5.53 -15.49 3.71
C HIS A 198 -5.44 -16.97 4.11
N PHE A 199 -4.71 -17.77 3.35
CA PHE A 199 -4.56 -19.20 3.66
C PHE A 199 -3.66 -19.48 4.86
N LYS A 200 -2.66 -18.64 5.12
CA LYS A 200 -1.69 -18.87 6.20
C LYS A 200 -2.14 -18.33 7.56
N TYR A 201 -2.95 -17.26 7.60
CA TYR A 201 -3.28 -16.55 8.84
C TYR A 201 -4.77 -16.22 9.05
N ASP A 202 -5.62 -16.33 8.03
CA ASP A 202 -7.06 -16.04 8.14
C ASP A 202 -7.91 -17.31 8.24
N ARG A 203 -7.45 -18.44 7.67
CA ARG A 203 -8.15 -19.73 7.67
C ARG A 203 -7.68 -20.65 8.78
#